data_AF-A0A520I8A1-F1
#
_entry.id   AF-A0A520I8A1-F1
#
_cell.length_a   1.000
_cell.length_b   1.000
_cell.length_c   1.000
_cell.angle_alpha   90.00
_cell.angle_beta   90.00
_cell.angle_gamma   90.00
#
_symmetry.space_group_name_H-M   'P 1'
#
loop_
_entity.id
_entity.type
_entity.pdbx_description
1 polymer ?
#
loop_
_entity_poly.entity_id
_entity_poly.type
_entity_poly.pdbx_seq_one_letter_code
_entity_poly.pdbx_strand_id
1 'polypeptide(L)'
;FTPYLHGNSALIGTNTYGKPVGQIALDKPACDDRLRVIAFATQNAARNGNYFDGLASTVEATCRATDDISFPLGDAREASTRRALDFLAGRTCSAITSDVSAQSARTTASTRQDLLIPAAPTTAQRMVPGSF
;
A
#
# COMPACT_ATOMS: atom_id res chain seq x y z
N PHE A 1 -5.40 -3.44 -15.51
CA PHE A 1 -5.31 -1.97 -15.56
C PHE A 1 -4.02 -1.59 -16.30
N THR A 2 -4.11 -1.08 -17.52
CA THR A 2 -2.92 -0.62 -18.27
C THR A 2 -2.91 0.90 -18.27
N PRO A 3 -1.84 1.58 -17.83
CA PRO A 3 -1.74 3.03 -17.89
C PRO A 3 -1.82 3.54 -19.33
N TYR A 4 -2.43 4.72 -19.53
CA TYR A 4 -2.51 5.35 -20.85
C TYR A 4 -1.12 5.61 -21.47
N LEU A 5 -0.14 5.95 -20.63
CA LEU A 5 1.24 6.18 -21.06
C LEU A 5 2.08 4.91 -21.20
N HIS A 6 1.47 3.71 -21.04
CA HIS A 6 2.17 2.43 -21.15
C HIS A 6 3.45 2.39 -20.27
N GLY A 7 4.52 1.75 -20.73
CA GLY A 7 5.83 1.70 -20.05
C GLY A 7 6.50 3.04 -19.74
N ASN A 8 5.97 4.18 -20.21
CA ASN A 8 6.44 5.51 -19.78
C ASN A 8 5.82 5.96 -18.44
N SER A 9 4.95 5.15 -17.84
CA SER A 9 4.44 5.31 -16.48
C SER A 9 4.75 4.06 -15.66
N ALA A 10 5.37 4.24 -14.50
CA ALA A 10 5.77 3.13 -13.63
C ALA A 10 5.09 3.16 -12.26
N LEU A 11 4.83 1.97 -11.72
CA LEU A 11 4.51 1.78 -10.31
C LEU A 11 5.82 1.63 -9.52
N ILE A 12 6.09 2.58 -8.62
CA ILE A 12 7.26 2.58 -7.74
C ILE A 12 6.83 2.19 -6.33
N GLY A 13 7.56 1.26 -5.69
CA GLY A 13 7.27 0.81 -4.32
C GLY A 13 6.94 -0.68 -4.25
N THR A 14 5.85 -1.03 -3.57
CA THR A 14 5.32 -2.40 -3.49
C THR A 14 4.05 -2.56 -4.32
N ASN A 15 3.58 -3.81 -4.49
CA ASN A 15 2.28 -4.04 -5.11
C ASN A 15 1.19 -3.31 -4.30
N THR A 16 0.19 -2.77 -4.99
CA THR A 16 -0.94 -2.11 -4.33
C THR A 16 -1.90 -3.15 -3.78
N TYR A 17 -2.78 -2.74 -2.88
CA TYR A 17 -3.78 -3.65 -2.30
C TYR A 17 -4.81 -4.13 -3.33
N GLY A 18 -5.14 -3.30 -4.32
CA GLY A 18 -6.11 -3.66 -5.35
C GLY A 18 -7.58 -3.46 -4.95
N LYS A 19 -8.03 -2.22 -4.80
CA LYS A 19 -9.43 -1.91 -4.48
C LYS A 19 -10.11 -1.14 -5.61
N PRO A 20 -10.76 -1.82 -6.56
CA PRO A 20 -11.46 -1.18 -7.69
C PRO A 20 -12.91 -0.80 -7.38
N VAL A 21 -13.23 -0.54 -6.11
CA VAL A 21 -14.60 -0.28 -5.65
C VAL A 21 -14.64 0.92 -4.71
N GLY A 22 -15.74 1.66 -4.77
CA GLY A 22 -15.96 2.84 -3.95
C GLY A 22 -17.14 2.68 -3.00
N GLN A 23 -17.13 3.50 -1.95
CA GLN A 23 -18.13 3.50 -0.91
C GLN A 23 -18.94 4.79 -0.92
N ILE A 24 -20.23 4.69 -0.59
CA ILE A 24 -21.08 5.84 -0.28
C ILE A 24 -21.41 5.83 1.21
N ALA A 25 -21.83 6.98 1.72
CA ALA A 25 -22.33 7.10 3.08
C ALA A 25 -23.86 7.17 3.09
N LEU A 26 -24.48 6.37 3.95
CA LEU A 26 -25.92 6.40 4.20
C LEU A 26 -26.13 6.64 5.70
N ASP A 27 -26.74 7.77 6.02
CA ASP A 27 -27.07 8.12 7.41
C ASP A 27 -28.39 7.45 7.81
N LYS A 28 -28.45 6.90 9.03
CA LYS A 28 -29.64 6.28 9.62
C LYS A 28 -30.03 7.05 10.88
N PRO A 29 -30.84 8.12 10.74
CA PRO A 29 -31.14 9.05 11.83
C PRO A 29 -31.79 8.37 13.05
N ALA A 30 -32.52 7.28 12.85
CA ALA A 30 -33.19 6.54 13.92
C ALA A 30 -32.23 5.94 14.96
N CYS A 31 -30.95 5.76 14.62
CA CYS A 31 -29.94 5.20 15.54
C CYS A 31 -28.64 6.02 15.57
N ASP A 32 -28.60 7.21 14.95
CA ASP A 32 -27.37 8.01 14.78
C ASP A 32 -26.20 7.23 14.13
N ASP A 33 -26.54 6.25 13.30
CA ASP A 33 -25.56 5.42 12.60
C ASP A 33 -25.21 5.98 11.22
N ARG A 34 -23.98 5.74 10.76
CA ARG A 34 -23.55 6.01 9.38
C ARG A 34 -22.96 4.77 8.72
N LEU A 35 -23.66 4.26 7.72
CA LEU A 35 -23.28 3.07 6.96
C LEU A 35 -22.34 3.47 5.81
N ARG A 36 -21.20 2.76 5.65
CA ARG A 36 -20.25 2.92 4.54
C ARG A 36 -20.33 1.72 3.60
N VAL A 37 -21.32 1.72 2.72
CA VAL A 37 -21.59 0.60 1.82
C VAL A 37 -20.76 0.71 0.53
N ILE A 38 -20.23 -0.41 0.05
CA ILE A 38 -19.63 -0.49 -1.28
C ILE A 38 -20.76 -0.43 -2.30
N ALA A 39 -20.77 0.60 -3.15
CA ALA A 39 -21.92 0.90 -4.01
C ALA A 39 -21.59 1.12 -5.48
N PHE A 40 -20.30 1.16 -5.84
CA PHE A 40 -19.90 1.27 -7.24
C PHE A 40 -18.54 0.62 -7.49
N ALA A 41 -18.36 0.15 -8.73
CA ALA A 41 -17.08 -0.31 -9.25
C ALA A 41 -16.45 0.80 -10.10
N THR A 42 -15.17 1.06 -9.89
CA THR A 42 -14.40 2.01 -10.69
C THR A 42 -13.77 1.29 -11.88
N GLN A 43 -13.96 1.81 -13.08
CA GLN A 43 -13.35 1.28 -14.30
C GLN A 43 -12.61 2.38 -15.04
N ASN A 44 -11.54 2.01 -15.74
CA ASN A 44 -10.85 2.93 -16.64
C ASN A 44 -11.59 3.08 -18.00
N ALA A 45 -11.03 3.89 -18.91
CA ALA A 45 -11.60 4.11 -20.25
C ALA A 45 -11.76 2.82 -21.09
N ALA A 46 -10.97 1.79 -20.78
CA ALA A 46 -11.05 0.46 -21.42
C ALA A 46 -12.00 -0.50 -20.69
N ARG A 47 -12.87 0.01 -19.79
CA ARG A 47 -13.83 -0.80 -19.00
C ARG A 47 -13.17 -1.86 -18.10
N ASN A 48 -11.91 -1.66 -17.71
CA ASN A 48 -11.21 -2.56 -16.80
C ASN A 48 -11.26 -2.03 -15.36
N GLY A 49 -11.74 -2.86 -14.44
CA GLY A 49 -11.76 -2.64 -13.00
C GLY A 49 -11.39 -3.87 -12.19
N ASN A 50 -10.68 -4.86 -12.77
CA ASN A 50 -10.46 -6.16 -12.11
C ASN A 50 -9.07 -6.25 -11.43
N TYR A 51 -8.59 -5.17 -10.83
CA TYR A 51 -7.27 -5.12 -10.18
C TYR A 51 -7.34 -5.48 -8.69
N PHE A 52 -8.07 -6.53 -8.32
CA PHE A 52 -8.26 -6.95 -6.92
C PHE A 52 -6.98 -7.47 -6.25
N ASP A 53 -6.04 -7.98 -7.04
CA ASP A 53 -4.73 -8.46 -6.58
C ASP A 53 -3.63 -7.38 -6.67
N GLY A 54 -4.04 -6.12 -6.81
CA GLY A 54 -3.15 -4.98 -6.98
C GLY A 54 -2.85 -4.64 -8.44
N LEU A 55 -1.98 -3.65 -8.62
CA LEU A 55 -1.64 -3.08 -9.93
C LEU A 55 -0.39 -3.70 -10.56
N ALA A 56 0.49 -4.35 -9.79
CA ALA A 56 1.82 -4.76 -10.25
C ALA A 56 1.78 -5.74 -11.44
N SER A 57 0.78 -6.62 -11.51
CA SER A 57 0.61 -7.56 -12.63
C SER A 57 0.07 -6.91 -13.91
N THR A 58 -0.42 -5.67 -13.83
CA THR A 58 -1.12 -5.01 -14.94
C THR A 58 -0.41 -3.76 -15.45
N VAL A 59 0.41 -3.13 -14.62
CA VAL A 59 1.27 -2.01 -15.03
C VAL A 59 2.53 -2.58 -15.69
N GLU A 60 2.83 -2.12 -16.89
CA GLU A 60 3.94 -2.65 -17.71
C GLU A 60 5.33 -2.37 -17.11
N ALA A 61 5.50 -1.22 -16.46
CA ALA A 61 6.73 -0.84 -15.79
C ALA A 61 6.52 -0.81 -14.27
N THR A 62 7.26 -1.66 -13.54
CA THR A 62 7.23 -1.65 -12.08
C THR A 62 8.65 -1.62 -11.53
N CYS A 63 8.86 -0.84 -10.48
CA CYS A 63 10.14 -0.78 -9.78
C CYS A 63 9.92 -0.94 -8.29
N ARG A 64 10.52 -2.00 -7.75
CA ARG A 64 10.52 -2.22 -6.31
C ARG A 64 11.32 -1.13 -5.59
N ALA A 65 10.69 -0.56 -4.57
CA ALA A 65 11.30 0.34 -3.60
C ALA A 65 10.72 0.07 -2.20
N THR A 66 11.49 0.44 -1.18
CA THR A 66 11.07 0.39 0.22
C THR A 66 10.77 1.80 0.69
N ASP A 67 9.81 1.97 1.59
CA ASP A 67 9.59 3.27 2.25
C ASP A 67 10.74 3.53 3.22
N ASP A 68 11.49 4.60 2.96
CA ASP A 68 12.62 4.99 3.80
C ASP A 68 12.26 6.20 4.67
N ILE A 69 11.89 5.93 5.92
CA ILE A 69 11.51 6.97 6.89
C ILE A 69 12.70 7.76 7.44
N SER A 70 13.93 7.40 7.07
CA SER A 70 15.14 8.13 7.53
C SER A 70 15.34 9.45 6.77
N PHE A 71 14.67 9.62 5.63
CA PHE A 71 14.66 10.84 4.83
C PHE A 71 13.24 11.39 4.70
N PRO A 72 13.08 12.73 4.58
CA PRO A 72 11.77 13.31 4.32
C PRO A 72 11.28 12.93 2.91
N LEU A 73 9.96 12.85 2.76
CA LEU A 73 9.32 12.60 1.45
C LEU A 73 9.78 13.65 0.43
N GLY A 74 10.23 13.19 -0.74
CA GLY A 74 10.75 14.04 -1.81
C GLY A 74 12.25 14.31 -1.76
N ASP A 75 12.98 13.88 -0.72
CA ASP A 75 14.44 13.87 -0.74
C ASP A 75 14.95 12.88 -1.79
N ALA A 76 15.90 13.29 -2.63
CA ALA A 76 16.46 12.43 -3.68
C ALA A 76 17.21 11.19 -3.15
N ARG A 77 17.49 11.14 -1.85
CA ARG A 77 18.09 9.98 -1.16
C ARG A 77 17.04 9.01 -0.63
N GLU A 78 15.81 9.46 -0.39
CA GLU A 78 14.69 8.61 0.02
C GLU A 78 14.46 7.53 -1.04
N ALA A 79 14.31 6.28 -0.61
CA ALA A 79 14.43 5.14 -1.51
C ALA A 79 13.36 5.09 -2.63
N SER A 80 12.11 5.47 -2.33
CA SER A 80 11.03 5.54 -3.33
C SER A 80 11.23 6.71 -4.31
N THR A 81 11.57 7.89 -3.80
CA THR A 81 11.85 9.10 -4.58
C THR A 81 13.05 8.89 -5.50
N ARG A 82 14.17 8.39 -4.97
CA ARG A 82 15.35 8.03 -5.75
C ARG A 82 15.01 7.02 -6.84
N ARG A 83 14.20 6.00 -6.53
CA ARG A 83 13.80 4.99 -7.52
C ARG A 83 12.94 5.59 -8.64
N ALA A 84 12.06 6.53 -8.32
CA ALA A 84 11.29 7.26 -9.32
C ALA A 84 12.20 8.10 -10.25
N LEU A 85 13.19 8.80 -9.68
CA LEU A 85 14.19 9.56 -10.45
C LEU A 85 15.04 8.64 -11.35
N ASP A 86 15.45 7.47 -10.84
CA ASP A 86 16.18 6.48 -11.63
C ASP A 86 15.34 5.98 -12.83
N PHE A 87 14.05 5.71 -12.62
CA PHE A 87 13.13 5.34 -13.71
C PHE A 87 13.02 6.44 -14.77
N LEU A 88 12.83 7.70 -14.35
CA LEU A 88 12.77 8.85 -15.27
C LEU A 88 14.08 9.04 -16.05
N ALA A 89 15.22 8.67 -15.46
CA ALA A 89 16.53 8.69 -16.10
C ALA A 89 16.79 7.46 -17.01
N GLY A 90 15.81 6.56 -17.18
CA GLY A 90 15.92 5.37 -18.02
C GLY A 90 16.77 4.24 -17.41
N ARG A 91 17.01 4.26 -16.09
CA ARG A 91 17.76 3.22 -15.40
C ARG A 91 16.87 2.02 -15.10
N THR A 92 17.48 0.83 -15.10
CA THR A 92 16.78 -0.41 -14.78
C THR A 92 16.58 -0.59 -13.26
N CYS A 93 15.57 -1.36 -12.90
CA CYS A 93 15.20 -1.65 -11.53
C CYS A 93 14.68 -3.09 -11.42
N SER A 94 14.62 -3.63 -10.20
CA SER A 94 13.94 -4.90 -9.97
C SER A 94 12.43 -4.69 -10.03
N ALA A 95 11.73 -5.50 -10.82
CA ALA A 95 10.27 -5.47 -10.90
C ALA A 95 9.60 -5.85 -9.57
N ILE A 96 8.36 -5.40 -9.39
CA ILE A 96 7.54 -5.80 -8.25
C ILE A 96 6.99 -7.21 -8.51
N THR A 97 7.20 -8.14 -7.58
CA THR A 97 6.60 -9.48 -7.64
C THR A 97 5.13 -9.41 -7.25
N SER A 98 4.24 -10.03 -8.03
CA SER A 98 2.78 -9.96 -7.86
C SER A 98 2.20 -10.72 -6.66
N ASP A 99 3.04 -11.33 -5.81
CA ASP A 99 2.55 -12.07 -4.64
C ASP A 99 1.99 -11.13 -3.56
N VAL A 100 0.67 -11.14 -3.42
CA VAL A 100 -0.12 -10.40 -2.43
C VAL A 100 0.24 -10.83 -0.99
N SER A 101 0.80 -12.03 -0.82
CA SER A 101 1.29 -12.59 0.45
C SER A 101 2.61 -11.99 0.94
N ALA A 102 3.32 -11.22 0.10
CA ALA A 102 4.59 -10.57 0.44
C ALA A 102 4.43 -9.07 0.81
N GLN A 103 3.27 -8.66 1.35
CA GLN A 103 2.94 -7.29 1.79
C GLN A 103 3.77 -6.76 2.97
N SER A 104 4.91 -7.36 3.23
CA SER A 104 5.95 -6.75 4.02
C SER A 104 7.28 -7.06 3.35
N ALA A 105 7.74 -6.13 2.52
CA ALA A 105 9.17 -5.90 2.38
C ALA A 105 9.73 -5.32 3.70
N ARG A 106 9.40 -5.95 4.84
CA ARG A 106 10.20 -5.86 6.05
C ARG A 106 11.48 -6.59 5.67
N THR A 107 12.57 -5.86 5.76
CA THR A 107 13.91 -6.46 5.78
C THR A 107 13.87 -7.70 6.66
N THR A 108 14.66 -8.70 6.28
CA THR A 108 14.97 -9.89 7.05
C THR A 108 15.74 -9.58 8.35
N ALA A 109 15.36 -8.52 9.05
CA ALA A 109 15.53 -8.38 10.49
C ALA A 109 14.20 -8.77 11.13
N SER A 110 14.02 -10.08 11.33
CA SER A 110 13.05 -10.65 12.25
C SER A 110 13.41 -10.28 13.69
N THR A 111 13.59 -8.99 14.00
CA THR A 111 13.36 -8.51 15.36
C THR A 111 11.86 -8.66 15.56
N ARG A 112 11.48 -9.68 16.33
CA ARG A 112 10.12 -9.82 16.83
C ARG A 112 9.69 -8.44 17.34
N GLN A 113 8.75 -7.82 16.65
CA GLN A 113 8.15 -6.56 17.11
C GLN A 113 7.24 -6.93 18.28
N ASP A 114 7.86 -7.21 19.43
CA ASP A 114 7.13 -7.35 20.68
C ASP A 114 6.58 -5.96 21.04
N LEU A 115 5.30 -5.92 21.43
CA LEU A 115 4.70 -4.71 21.97
C LEU A 115 5.53 -4.28 23.17
N LEU A 116 5.74 -2.97 23.31
CA LEU A 116 6.34 -2.40 24.50
C LEU A 116 5.39 -2.66 25.68
N ILE A 117 5.76 -3.59 26.56
CA ILE A 117 5.00 -3.95 27.77
C ILE A 117 5.83 -3.59 29.00
N PRO A 118 5.24 -2.98 30.05
CA PRO A 118 5.92 -2.75 31.32
C PRO A 118 6.48 -4.06 31.91
N ALA A 119 7.57 -3.99 32.67
CA ALA A 119 8.18 -5.17 33.30
C ALA A 119 7.22 -5.95 34.23
N ALA A 120 6.21 -5.26 34.80
CA ALA A 120 5.16 -5.85 35.63
C ALA A 120 3.76 -5.38 35.17
N PRO A 121 3.16 -6.04 34.16
CA PRO A 121 1.89 -5.59 33.60
C PRO A 121 0.71 -5.99 34.49
N THR A 122 -0.22 -5.05 34.66
CA THR A 122 -1.54 -5.29 35.23
C THR A 122 -2.36 -6.25 34.36
N THR A 123 -3.45 -6.79 34.90
CA THR A 123 -4.39 -7.64 34.14
C THR A 123 -4.96 -6.90 32.92
N ALA A 124 -5.24 -5.60 33.05
CA ALA A 124 -5.69 -4.77 31.92
C ALA A 124 -4.62 -4.70 30.81
N GLN A 125 -3.36 -4.44 31.18
CA GLN A 125 -2.23 -4.34 30.23
C GLN A 125 -1.89 -5.65 29.52
N ARG A 126 -2.21 -6.81 30.10
CA ARG A 126 -2.05 -8.11 29.41
C ARG A 126 -3.16 -8.39 28.42
N MET A 127 -4.38 -7.98 28.75
CA MET A 127 -5.58 -8.38 28.00
C MET A 127 -5.98 -7.35 26.94
N VAL A 128 -5.44 -6.13 27.00
CA VAL A 128 -5.76 -5.03 26.07
C VAL A 128 -4.48 -4.54 25.39
N PRO A 129 -4.18 -5.00 24.17
CA PRO A 129 -3.05 -4.51 23.39
C PRO A 129 -3.11 -2.98 23.23
N GLY A 130 -2.03 -2.29 23.61
CA GLY A 130 -1.92 -0.83 23.51
C GLY A 130 -2.46 -0.03 24.69
N SER A 131 -2.93 -0.67 25.77
CA SER A 131 -3.13 0.03 27.04
C SER A 131 -1.77 0.25 27.71
N PHE A 132 -1.41 1.51 27.94
CA PHE A 132 -0.19 1.91 28.63
C PHE A 132 -0.44 2.09 30.13
#